data_AF-A0A2H2YN71-F1
#
_entry.id   AF-A0A2H2YN71-F1
#
_cell.length_a   1.000
_cell.length_b   1.000
_cell.length_c   1.000
_cell.angle_alpha   90.00
_cell.angle_beta   90.00
_cell.angle_gamma   90.00
#
_symmetry.space_group_name_H-M   'P 1'
#
loop_
_entity.id
_entity.type
_entity.pdbx_description
1 polymer ?
#
loop_
_entity_poly.entity_id
_entity_poly.type
_entity_poly.pdbx_seq_one_letter_code
_entity_poly.pdbx_strand_id
1 'polypeptide(L)'
;MYEATPNPPYASSATSSDLNLQAAAQRAIEHHLPPSDDGTVSERPSGTLFLVNPTIDPETLLANAAENLASANQMAATLAFDLEDPHRAIILGIHQLIDLSALLIARAQEQVAPAANPAALPQGGNLNPCCHRAKFHNSLRICGLRYCSREAPRTSSP
;
A
#
# COMPACT_ATOMS: atom_id res chain seq x y z
N MET A 1 74.07 12.98 -1.19
CA MET A 1 74.09 11.86 -0.23
C MET A 1 72.70 11.77 0.36
N TYR A 2 71.94 10.77 -0.07
CA TYR A 2 70.54 10.58 0.33
C TYR A 2 70.55 9.39 1.29
N GLU A 3 70.11 9.60 2.53
CA GLU A 3 69.89 8.50 3.47
C GLU A 3 68.88 7.55 2.85
N ALA A 4 69.33 6.32 2.60
CA ALA A 4 68.41 5.22 2.41
C ALA A 4 67.63 5.08 3.71
N THR A 5 66.32 5.35 3.67
CA THR A 5 65.42 4.92 4.74
C THR A 5 65.70 3.44 4.98
N PRO A 6 66.16 3.03 6.18
CA PRO A 6 66.40 1.64 6.44
C PRO A 6 65.07 0.92 6.25
N ASN A 7 65.02 0.05 5.25
CA ASN A 7 63.90 -0.84 5.05
C ASN A 7 63.72 -1.59 6.38
N PRO A 8 62.53 -1.59 7.01
CA PRO A 8 62.36 -2.25 8.29
C PRO A 8 62.81 -3.71 8.13
N PRO A 9 63.56 -4.26 9.10
CA PRO A 9 63.99 -5.64 9.02
C PRO A 9 62.76 -6.49 8.78
N TYR A 10 62.80 -7.34 7.75
CA TYR A 10 61.78 -8.34 7.47
C TYR A 10 61.66 -9.19 8.73
N ALA A 11 60.73 -8.85 9.62
CA ALA A 11 60.56 -9.47 10.91
C ALA A 11 59.91 -10.84 10.70
N SER A 12 60.67 -11.78 10.13
CA SER A 12 60.40 -13.21 10.21
C SER A 12 60.92 -13.72 11.55
N SER A 13 60.25 -13.28 12.61
CA SER A 13 60.16 -14.01 13.85
C SER A 13 58.86 -13.54 14.50
N ALA A 14 57.75 -14.18 14.15
CA ALA A 14 56.52 -14.02 14.92
C ALA A 14 56.85 -14.40 16.36
N THR A 15 57.05 -13.41 17.22
CA THR A 15 57.12 -13.65 18.66
C THR A 15 55.73 -14.08 19.10
N SER A 16 55.60 -14.87 20.18
CA SER A 16 54.27 -15.32 20.62
C SER A 16 53.32 -14.12 20.92
N SER A 17 53.88 -12.96 21.22
CA SER A 17 53.17 -11.67 21.33
C SER A 17 52.53 -11.21 20.02
N ASP A 18 53.17 -11.39 18.86
CA ASP A 18 52.61 -11.00 17.55
C ASP A 18 51.42 -11.88 17.17
N LEU A 19 51.50 -13.18 17.47
CA LEU A 19 50.40 -14.11 17.26
C LEU A 19 49.19 -13.76 18.15
N ASN A 20 49.45 -13.34 19.39
CA ASN A 20 48.41 -12.88 20.31
C ASN A 20 47.79 -11.54 19.86
N LEU A 21 48.60 -10.60 19.35
CA LEU A 21 48.15 -9.34 18.77
C LEU A 21 47.30 -9.59 17.53
N GLN A 22 47.72 -10.49 16.64
CA GLN A 22 46.98 -10.85 15.44
C GLN A 22 45.67 -11.56 15.75
N ALA A 23 45.66 -12.44 16.75
CA ALA A 23 44.44 -13.08 17.25
C ALA A 23 43.50 -12.08 17.95
N ALA A 24 44.03 -11.05 18.62
CA ALA A 24 43.22 -9.98 19.19
C ALA A 24 42.64 -9.05 18.11
N ALA A 25 43.44 -8.73 17.08
CA ALA A 25 43.00 -7.95 15.93
C ALA A 25 41.89 -8.67 15.16
N GLN A 26 42.05 -9.97 14.91
CA GLN A 26 41.03 -10.79 14.24
C GLN A 26 39.73 -10.85 15.05
N ARG A 27 39.83 -11.03 16.37
CA ARG A 27 38.67 -10.99 17.28
C ARG A 27 37.98 -9.62 17.27
N ALA A 28 38.73 -8.53 17.20
CA ALA A 28 38.15 -7.19 17.10
C ALA A 28 37.44 -6.98 15.75
N ILE A 29 38.01 -7.47 14.65
CA ILE A 29 37.38 -7.41 13.32
C ILE A 29 36.07 -8.19 13.33
N GLU A 30 36.05 -9.43 13.82
CA GLU A 30 34.83 -10.25 13.88
C GLU A 30 33.76 -9.65 14.81
N HIS A 31 34.18 -9.02 15.91
CA HIS A 31 33.28 -8.36 16.85
C HIS A 31 32.68 -7.07 16.27
N HIS A 32 33.43 -6.31 15.48
CA HIS A 32 32.99 -5.01 14.95
C HIS A 32 32.40 -5.09 13.52
N LEU A 33 32.75 -6.13 12.76
CA LEU A 33 32.25 -6.43 11.42
C LEU A 33 31.76 -7.89 11.41
N PRO A 34 30.52 -8.16 11.84
CA PRO A 34 29.97 -9.51 11.75
C PRO A 34 30.06 -10.00 10.29
N PRO A 35 30.43 -11.27 10.05
CA PRO A 35 30.50 -11.81 8.71
C PRO A 35 29.13 -11.63 8.05
N SER A 36 29.12 -10.94 6.91
CA SER A 36 27.91 -10.82 6.12
C SER A 36 27.55 -12.21 5.62
N ASP A 37 26.41 -12.73 6.08
CA ASP A 37 25.85 -13.98 5.63
C ASP A 37 25.50 -13.83 4.13
N ASP A 38 26.33 -14.42 3.26
CA ASP A 38 26.18 -14.46 1.81
C ASP A 38 25.05 -15.42 1.42
N GLY A 39 23.83 -15.05 1.77
CA GLY A 39 22.63 -15.86 1.55
C GLY A 39 21.31 -15.18 1.87
N THR A 40 21.35 -14.07 2.61
CA THR A 40 20.19 -13.18 2.67
C THR A 40 20.59 -11.86 2.04
N VAL A 41 20.17 -11.66 0.79
CA VAL A 41 19.84 -10.32 0.33
C VAL A 41 18.80 -9.85 1.32
N SER A 42 19.26 -9.22 2.42
CA SER A 42 18.42 -8.38 3.24
C SER A 42 18.02 -7.27 2.29
N GLU A 43 16.90 -7.49 1.58
CA GLU A 43 16.20 -6.46 0.85
C GLU A 43 15.97 -5.37 1.88
N ARG A 44 16.91 -4.42 1.90
CA ARG A 44 16.75 -3.15 2.56
C ARG A 44 15.34 -2.71 2.20
N PRO A 45 14.40 -2.54 3.15
CA PRO A 45 13.02 -2.31 2.79
C PRO A 45 13.01 -1.08 1.92
N SER A 46 12.82 -1.28 0.62
CA SER A 46 12.65 -0.23 -0.35
C SER A 46 11.45 0.52 0.17
N GLY A 47 11.67 1.73 0.71
CA GLY A 47 10.70 2.43 1.53
C GLY A 47 9.37 2.57 0.80
N THR A 48 8.48 1.61 1.01
CA THR A 48 7.22 1.50 0.30
C THR A 48 6.20 2.20 1.18
N LEU A 49 5.87 3.44 0.81
CA LEU A 49 4.93 4.26 1.56
C LEU A 49 3.48 3.76 1.41
N PHE A 50 3.17 3.09 0.28
CA PHE A 50 1.86 2.56 0.00
C PHE A 50 1.96 1.13 -0.54
N LEU A 51 1.25 0.20 0.11
CA LEU A 51 1.11 -1.18 -0.33
C LEU A 51 -0.38 -1.54 -0.29
N VAL A 52 -0.88 -2.18 -1.34
CA VAL A 52 -2.20 -2.81 -1.34
C VAL A 52 -2.05 -4.21 -0.76
N ASN A 53 -2.77 -4.52 0.32
CA ASN A 53 -2.70 -5.84 0.93
C ASN A 53 -3.32 -6.89 -0.04
N PRO A 54 -2.58 -7.94 -0.43
CA PRO A 54 -3.05 -8.95 -1.38
C PRO A 54 -4.19 -9.82 -0.84
N THR A 55 -4.49 -9.79 0.46
CA THR A 55 -5.57 -10.55 1.08
C THR A 55 -6.93 -9.83 1.03
N ILE A 56 -6.99 -8.58 0.56
CA ILE A 56 -8.24 -7.82 0.46
C ILE A 56 -9.09 -8.38 -0.68
N ASP A 57 -10.40 -8.53 -0.43
CA ASP A 57 -11.32 -9.02 -1.46
C ASP A 57 -11.46 -8.06 -2.65
N PRO A 58 -11.63 -8.57 -3.87
CA PRO A 58 -11.71 -7.74 -5.08
C PRO A 58 -12.89 -6.77 -5.05
N GLU A 59 -13.98 -7.08 -4.35
CA GLU A 59 -15.11 -6.18 -4.18
C GLU A 59 -14.70 -4.90 -3.42
N THR A 60 -13.98 -5.08 -2.30
CA THR A 60 -13.45 -3.97 -1.49
C THR A 60 -12.41 -3.17 -2.26
N LEU A 61 -11.53 -3.83 -3.04
CA LEU A 61 -10.57 -3.13 -3.90
C LEU A 61 -11.27 -2.27 -4.96
N LEU A 62 -12.28 -2.82 -5.63
CA LEU A 62 -13.05 -2.11 -6.65
C LEU A 62 -13.93 -1.00 -6.05
N ALA A 63 -14.45 -1.17 -4.82
CA ALA A 63 -15.19 -0.13 -4.12
C ALA A 63 -14.29 1.07 -3.78
N ASN A 64 -13.11 0.82 -3.21
CA ASN A 64 -12.11 1.85 -2.93
C ASN A 64 -11.65 2.56 -4.23
N ALA A 65 -11.45 1.81 -5.31
CA ALA A 65 -11.11 2.39 -6.60
C ALA A 65 -12.23 3.32 -7.13
N ALA A 66 -13.49 2.91 -7.02
CA ALA A 66 -14.64 3.74 -7.41
C ALA A 66 -14.71 5.05 -6.60
N GLU A 67 -14.43 4.99 -5.30
CA GLU A 67 -14.40 6.17 -4.42
C GLU A 67 -13.28 7.14 -4.80
N ASN A 68 -12.08 6.62 -5.08
CA ASN A 68 -10.97 7.44 -5.57
C ASN A 68 -11.31 8.13 -6.90
N LEU A 69 -11.96 7.41 -7.83
CA LEU A 69 -12.44 7.99 -9.08
C LEU A 69 -13.51 9.07 -8.85
N ALA A 70 -14.43 8.87 -7.92
CA ALA A 70 -15.44 9.88 -7.59
C ALA A 70 -14.79 11.16 -7.03
N SER A 71 -13.78 11.02 -6.17
CA SER A 71 -12.99 12.15 -5.66
C SER A 71 -12.23 12.86 -6.80
N ALA A 72 -11.56 12.10 -7.67
CA ALA A 72 -10.85 12.62 -8.83
C ALA A 72 -11.80 13.34 -9.80
N ASN A 73 -12.99 12.80 -10.03
CA ASN A 73 -14.02 13.39 -10.86
C ASN A 73 -14.44 14.77 -10.33
N GLN A 74 -14.71 14.88 -9.02
CA GLN A 74 -15.06 16.14 -8.38
C GLN A 74 -13.92 17.17 -8.49
N MET A 75 -12.67 16.75 -8.28
CA MET A 75 -11.52 17.63 -8.44
C MET A 75 -11.38 18.11 -9.89
N ALA A 76 -11.50 17.21 -10.87
CA ALA A 76 -11.41 17.55 -12.29
C ALA A 76 -12.55 18.47 -12.73
N ALA A 77 -13.78 18.21 -12.31
CA ALA A 77 -14.94 19.05 -12.59
C ALA A 77 -14.76 20.45 -11.99
N THR A 78 -14.33 20.53 -10.73
CA THR A 78 -14.08 21.82 -10.05
C THR A 78 -13.01 22.60 -10.78
N LEU A 79 -11.86 21.97 -11.06
CA LEU A 79 -10.74 22.60 -11.75
C LEU A 79 -11.09 23.03 -13.18
N ALA A 80 -11.96 22.28 -13.86
CA ALA A 80 -12.44 22.65 -15.19
C ALA A 80 -13.20 23.99 -15.18
N PHE A 81 -13.80 24.41 -14.07
CA PHE A 81 -14.42 25.75 -13.98
C PHE A 81 -13.38 26.86 -13.81
N ASP A 82 -12.32 26.59 -13.04
CA ASP A 82 -11.31 27.58 -12.63
C ASP A 82 -10.26 27.90 -13.71
N LEU A 83 -10.08 27.02 -14.70
CA LEU A 83 -9.06 27.18 -15.74
C LEU A 83 -9.59 27.85 -17.01
N GLU A 84 -8.77 28.66 -17.68
CA GLU A 84 -9.07 29.19 -19.02
C GLU A 84 -8.72 28.19 -20.14
N ASP A 85 -9.18 28.47 -21.35
CA ASP A 85 -8.77 27.71 -22.54
C ASP A 85 -7.27 27.96 -22.83
N PRO A 86 -6.47 26.95 -23.19
CA PRO A 86 -6.83 25.58 -23.60
C PRO A 86 -6.85 24.55 -22.46
N HIS A 87 -6.44 24.93 -21.24
CA HIS A 87 -6.31 23.99 -20.12
C HIS A 87 -7.66 23.43 -19.68
N ARG A 88 -8.73 24.23 -19.79
CA ARG A 88 -10.10 23.78 -19.59
C ARG A 88 -10.44 22.57 -20.46
N ALA A 89 -10.12 22.62 -21.75
CA ALA A 89 -10.38 21.51 -22.68
C ALA A 89 -9.61 20.24 -22.29
N ILE A 90 -8.37 20.38 -21.81
CA ILE A 90 -7.56 19.25 -21.34
C ILE A 90 -8.20 18.61 -20.09
N ILE A 91 -8.59 19.40 -19.09
CA ILE A 91 -9.21 18.87 -17.87
C ILE A 91 -10.58 18.24 -18.16
N LEU A 92 -11.37 18.82 -19.07
CA LEU A 92 -12.62 18.19 -19.52
C LEU A 92 -12.37 16.84 -20.19
N GLY A 93 -11.29 16.72 -20.98
CA GLY A 93 -10.86 15.43 -21.52
C GLY A 93 -10.50 14.41 -20.44
N ILE A 94 -9.78 14.82 -19.39
CA ILE A 94 -9.46 13.96 -18.23
C ILE A 94 -10.74 13.56 -17.49
N HIS A 95 -11.64 14.50 -17.24
CA HIS A 95 -12.93 14.25 -16.60
C HIS A 95 -13.73 13.19 -17.36
N GLN A 96 -13.78 13.28 -18.70
CA GLN A 96 -14.43 12.27 -19.54
C GLN A 96 -13.77 10.88 -19.43
N LEU A 97 -12.43 10.80 -19.33
CA LEU A 97 -11.75 9.52 -19.09
C LEU A 97 -12.07 8.93 -17.71
N ILE A 98 -12.22 9.76 -16.69
CA ILE A 98 -12.62 9.33 -15.34
C ILE A 98 -14.05 8.76 -15.36
N ASP A 99 -14.99 9.42 -16.03
CA ASP A 99 -16.36 8.92 -16.18
C ASP A 99 -16.41 7.56 -16.89
N LEU A 100 -15.67 7.40 -17.99
CA LEU A 100 -15.58 6.13 -18.70
C LEU A 100 -14.99 5.02 -17.82
N SER A 101 -13.97 5.35 -17.03
CA SER A 101 -13.35 4.40 -16.10
C SER A 101 -14.31 3.97 -14.97
N ALA A 102 -15.16 4.88 -14.49
CA ALA A 102 -16.18 4.57 -13.49
C ALA A 102 -17.20 3.54 -14.02
N LEU A 103 -17.58 3.62 -15.30
CA LEU A 103 -18.44 2.62 -15.94
C LEU A 103 -17.79 1.24 -15.97
N LEU A 104 -16.49 1.16 -16.29
CA LEU A 104 -15.75 -0.10 -16.29
C LEU A 104 -15.69 -0.72 -14.88
N ILE A 105 -15.43 0.09 -13.85
CA ILE A 105 -15.40 -0.38 -12.46
C ILE A 105 -16.79 -0.87 -12.02
N ALA A 106 -17.87 -0.16 -12.38
CA ALA A 106 -19.22 -0.59 -12.07
C ALA A 106 -19.52 -1.97 -12.68
N ARG A 107 -19.10 -2.21 -13.94
CA ARG A 107 -19.22 -3.54 -14.57
C ARG A 107 -18.35 -4.59 -13.90
N ALA A 108 -17.13 -4.25 -13.49
CA ALA A 108 -16.27 -5.19 -12.77
C ALA A 108 -16.88 -5.57 -11.40
N GLN A 109 -17.51 -4.64 -10.69
CA GLN A 109 -18.20 -4.92 -9.43
C GLN A 109 -19.39 -5.87 -9.63
N GLU A 110 -20.16 -5.72 -10.71
CA GLU A 110 -21.24 -6.65 -11.08
C GLU A 110 -20.73 -8.08 -11.33
N GLN A 111 -19.52 -8.23 -11.88
CA GLN A 111 -18.91 -9.53 -12.15
C GLN A 111 -18.40 -10.22 -10.88
N VAL A 112 -17.91 -9.45 -9.91
CA VAL A 112 -17.37 -9.98 -8.64
C VAL A 112 -18.49 -10.38 -7.67
N ALA A 113 -19.63 -9.68 -7.71
CA ALA A 113 -20.82 -10.01 -6.93
C ALA A 113 -21.98 -10.36 -7.88
N PRO A 114 -21.95 -11.54 -8.54
CA PRO A 114 -23.08 -11.96 -9.36
C PRO A 114 -24.30 -12.06 -8.45
N ALA A 115 -25.37 -11.37 -8.83
CA ALA A 115 -26.60 -11.29 -8.07
C ALA A 115 -26.94 -12.69 -7.52
N ALA A 116 -26.89 -12.83 -6.20
CA ALA A 116 -27.33 -14.03 -5.52
C ALA A 116 -28.68 -14.40 -6.11
N ASN A 117 -28.74 -15.59 -6.70
CA ASN A 117 -29.86 -16.11 -7.47
C ASN A 117 -31.20 -15.69 -6.82
N PRO A 118 -32.13 -15.02 -7.53
CA PRO A 118 -33.39 -14.53 -6.96
C PRO A 118 -34.33 -15.64 -6.44
N ALA A 119 -33.88 -16.90 -6.40
CA ALA A 119 -34.60 -18.05 -5.87
C ALA A 119 -34.42 -18.28 -4.35
N ALA A 120 -33.65 -17.46 -3.62
CA ALA A 120 -33.39 -17.68 -2.19
C ALA A 120 -33.56 -16.41 -1.34
N LEU A 121 -34.81 -16.04 -1.03
CA LEU A 121 -35.13 -15.16 0.08
C LEU A 121 -36.13 -15.86 1.02
N PRO A 122 -35.77 -16.16 2.28
CA PRO A 122 -36.76 -16.22 3.34
C PRO A 122 -37.02 -14.80 3.87
N GLN A 123 -38.31 -14.52 4.03
CA GLN A 123 -38.85 -13.26 4.50
C GLN A 123 -38.61 -13.09 6.01
N GLY A 124 -38.34 -11.86 6.44
CA GLY A 124 -38.62 -11.40 7.80
C GLY A 124 -37.41 -10.84 8.56
N GLY A 125 -37.50 -9.56 8.95
CA GLY A 125 -36.65 -9.02 10.03
C GLY A 125 -36.32 -7.53 9.95
N ASN A 126 -37.22 -6.70 10.48
CA ASN A 126 -36.99 -5.47 11.27
C ASN A 126 -35.96 -4.41 10.75
N LEU A 127 -36.48 -3.25 10.33
CA LEU A 127 -35.68 -2.07 9.95
C LEU A 127 -35.08 -1.38 11.19
N ASN A 128 -33.75 -1.34 11.28
CA ASN A 128 -33.02 -0.51 12.25
C ASN A 128 -32.82 0.96 11.74
N PRO A 129 -32.69 1.95 12.64
CA PRO A 129 -32.95 3.37 12.39
C PRO A 129 -31.75 4.20 11.89
N CYS A 130 -30.81 3.63 11.13
CA CYS A 130 -29.67 4.39 10.58
C CYS A 130 -30.07 5.40 9.48
N CYS A 131 -31.35 5.47 9.13
CA CYS A 131 -31.91 6.32 8.10
C CYS A 131 -32.28 7.74 8.60
N HIS A 132 -31.42 8.40 9.38
CA HIS A 132 -31.62 9.82 9.65
C HIS A 132 -30.33 10.66 9.50
N ARG A 133 -30.38 11.47 8.42
CA ARG A 133 -29.63 12.72 8.19
C ARG A 133 -28.28 12.62 7.48
N ALA A 134 -28.25 12.02 6.29
CA ALA A 134 -27.33 12.43 5.24
C ALA A 134 -28.10 13.21 4.15
N LYS A 135 -28.36 14.50 4.39
CA LYS A 135 -28.62 15.43 3.30
C LYS A 135 -27.26 15.83 2.74
N PHE A 136 -26.75 15.08 1.76
CA PHE A 136 -25.65 15.56 0.95
C PHE A 136 -25.93 15.27 -0.52
N HIS A 137 -25.75 16.32 -1.32
CA HIS A 137 -26.10 16.42 -2.72
C HIS A 137 -25.57 15.22 -3.55
N ASN A 138 -26.53 14.50 -4.15
CA ASN A 138 -26.50 13.72 -5.39
C ASN A 138 -25.36 12.74 -5.79
N SER A 139 -24.26 12.53 -5.05
CA SER A 139 -23.17 11.67 -5.58
C SER A 139 -22.62 10.53 -4.70
N LEU A 140 -23.16 10.27 -3.52
CA LEU A 140 -22.74 9.11 -2.71
C LEU A 140 -23.94 8.21 -2.39
N ARG A 141 -24.23 7.26 -3.28
CA ARG A 141 -25.16 6.15 -3.00
C ARG A 141 -24.51 4.77 -2.90
N ILE A 142 -23.21 4.62 -3.13
CA ILE A 142 -22.63 3.28 -3.33
C ILE A 142 -21.84 2.76 -2.11
N CYS A 143 -21.23 3.62 -1.30
CA CYS A 143 -20.42 3.15 -0.15
C CYS A 143 -21.24 2.87 1.12
N GLY A 144 -22.26 3.67 1.43
CA GLY A 144 -23.03 3.55 2.70
C GLY A 144 -23.96 2.33 2.82
N LEU A 145 -24.18 1.56 1.74
CA LEU A 145 -25.12 0.44 1.75
C LEU A 145 -24.47 -0.93 1.95
N ARG A 146 -23.16 -1.09 1.72
CA ARG A 146 -22.51 -2.41 1.76
C ARG A 146 -21.66 -2.68 3.02
N TYR A 147 -21.16 -1.63 3.68
CA TYR A 147 -20.32 -1.81 4.88
C TYR A 147 -21.11 -2.06 6.18
N CYS A 148 -22.42 -1.75 6.22
CA CYS A 148 -23.27 -2.05 7.39
C CYS A 148 -23.70 -3.54 7.51
N SER A 149 -23.34 -4.41 6.56
CA SER A 149 -23.85 -5.79 6.53
C SER A 149 -22.84 -6.85 7.00
N ARG A 150 -21.60 -6.49 7.34
CA ARG A 150 -20.53 -7.47 7.61
C ARG A 150 -20.11 -7.63 9.07
N GLU A 151 -20.59 -6.80 10.00
CA GLU A 151 -20.09 -6.80 11.39
C GLU A 151 -21.21 -6.93 12.44
N ALA A 152 -21.60 -8.17 12.76
CA ALA A 152 -21.96 -8.56 14.14
C ALA A 152 -22.22 -10.08 14.27
N PRO A 153 -21.31 -10.84 14.92
CA PRO A 153 -21.67 -12.06 15.62
C PRO A 153 -21.34 -11.93 17.10
N ARG A 154 -22.32 -12.06 18.02
CA ARG A 154 -22.15 -12.76 19.33
C ARG A 154 -23.49 -13.27 19.87
N THR A 155 -23.49 -14.58 20.12
CA THR A 155 -24.20 -15.37 21.15
C THR A 155 -24.43 -14.58 22.46
N SER A 156 -25.40 -14.80 23.34
CA SER A 156 -26.19 -15.97 23.74
C SER A 156 -27.25 -15.52 24.77
N SER A 157 -28.39 -16.22 24.77
CA SER A 157 -29.39 -16.43 25.86
C SER A 157 -28.80 -16.71 27.26
N PRO A 158 -29.58 -16.71 28.36
CA PRO A 158 -31.04 -16.98 28.47
C PRO A 158 -31.92 -15.89 29.10
#